data_AF-A0A0S8A444-F1
#
_entry.id   AF-A0A0S8A444-F1
#
_cell.length_a   1.000
_cell.length_b   1.000
_cell.length_c   1.000
_cell.angle_alpha   90.00
_cell.angle_beta   90.00
_cell.angle_gamma   90.00
#
_symmetry.space_group_name_H-M   'P 1'
#
loop_
_entity.id
_entity.type
_entity.pdbx_description
1 polymer ?
#
loop_
_entity_poly.entity_id
_entity_poly.type
_entity_poly.pdbx_seq_one_letter_code
_entity_poly.pdbx_strand_id
1 'polypeptide(L)'
;MCTISTHNQRWFGSVTRIHILLDEAEKERYRRRAERAGMSLGAWLRQAAQEKLAAEQSAIRLETVAELRAFFASCDEREPDKEPDWADHRRVIESSQQSGLTPT
;
A
#
# COMPACT_ATOMS: atom_id res chain seq x y z
N MET A 1 23.67 -43.11 35.66
CA MET A 1 24.02 -41.78 35.12
C MET A 1 23.16 -41.53 33.90
N CYS A 2 22.15 -40.66 34.02
CA CYS A 2 21.19 -40.39 32.95
C CYS A 2 21.48 -38.97 32.43
N THR A 3 22.05 -38.86 31.24
CA THR A 3 22.34 -37.59 30.55
C THR A 3 21.12 -37.19 29.74
N ILE A 4 20.29 -36.32 30.29
CA ILE A 4 19.21 -35.66 29.54
C ILE A 4 19.86 -34.61 28.64
N SER A 5 20.05 -34.94 27.36
CA SER A 5 20.34 -33.97 26.32
C SER A 5 19.07 -33.16 26.04
N THR A 6 18.99 -31.96 26.60
CA THR A 6 17.96 -30.98 26.23
C THR A 6 18.41 -30.23 24.98
N HIS A 7 18.18 -30.84 23.81
CA HIS A 7 18.07 -30.06 22.57
C HIS A 7 16.73 -29.32 22.61
N ASN A 8 16.74 -28.01 22.76
CA ASN A 8 15.54 -27.20 22.54
C ASN A 8 15.88 -25.99 21.68
N GLN A 9 15.87 -26.23 20.36
CA GLN A 9 15.81 -25.18 19.36
C GLN A 9 14.46 -24.46 19.48
N ARG A 10 14.46 -23.24 20.01
CA ARG A 10 13.31 -22.33 19.98
C ARG A 10 13.54 -21.27 18.91
N TRP A 11 13.05 -21.55 17.70
CA TRP A 11 12.81 -20.55 16.67
C TRP A 11 11.60 -19.70 17.07
N PHE A 12 11.82 -18.67 17.88
CA PHE A 12 10.91 -17.52 17.92
C PHE A 12 11.55 -16.42 17.07
N GLY A 13 10.87 -16.00 16.00
CA GLY A 13 11.25 -14.76 15.32
C GLY A 13 11.36 -13.64 16.38
N SER A 14 12.51 -12.99 16.43
CA SER A 14 12.81 -12.02 17.49
C SER A 14 11.90 -10.79 17.34
N VAL A 15 10.91 -10.68 18.22
CA VAL A 15 10.13 -9.44 18.34
C VAL A 15 11.01 -8.40 19.02
N THR A 16 11.47 -7.42 18.26
CA THR A 16 12.25 -6.29 18.79
C THR A 16 11.31 -5.16 19.22
N ARG A 17 11.52 -4.63 20.43
CA ARG A 17 10.75 -3.50 20.95
C ARG A 17 11.31 -2.19 20.39
N ILE A 18 10.45 -1.39 19.76
CA ILE A 18 10.77 -0.06 19.27
C ILE A 18 10.17 0.97 20.25
N HIS A 19 11.00 1.88 20.74
CA HIS A 19 10.56 3.03 21.54
C HIS A 19 10.57 4.27 20.66
N ILE A 20 9.44 5.01 20.65
CA ILE A 20 9.26 6.24 19.88
C ILE A 20 8.91 7.34 20.88
N LEU A 21 9.65 8.45 20.83
CA LEU A 21 9.33 9.65 21.59
C LEU A 21 8.30 10.45 20.80
N LEU A 22 7.15 10.72 21.39
CA LEU A 22 6.07 11.52 20.83
C LEU A 22 5.66 12.55 21.86
N ASP A 23 5.25 13.73 21.42
CA ASP A 23 4.50 14.63 22.30
C ASP A 23 3.08 14.07 22.54
N GLU A 24 2.40 14.60 23.57
CA GLU A 24 1.08 14.08 23.93
C GLU A 24 0.03 14.37 22.84
N ALA A 25 0.19 15.46 22.08
CA ALA A 25 -0.72 15.83 21.01
C ALA A 25 -0.60 14.85 19.82
N GLU A 26 0.61 14.44 19.45
CA GLU A 26 0.91 13.42 18.44
C GLU A 26 0.34 12.07 18.83
N LYS A 27 0.65 11.63 20.06
CA LYS A 27 0.15 10.36 20.60
C LYS A 27 -1.38 10.30 20.56
N GLU A 28 -2.05 11.39 20.96
CA GLU A 28 -3.51 11.46 20.95
C GLU A 28 -4.11 11.50 19.54
N ARG A 29 -3.42 12.12 18.56
CA ARG A 29 -3.82 12.02 17.15
C ARG A 29 -3.77 10.58 16.65
N TYR A 30 -2.69 9.85 16.94
CA TYR A 30 -2.56 8.45 16.51
C TYR A 30 -3.55 7.53 17.22
N ARG A 31 -3.77 7.71 18.53
CA ARG A 31 -4.75 6.94 19.30
C ARG A 31 -6.15 7.06 18.68
N ARG A 32 -6.61 8.28 18.40
CA ARG A 32 -7.93 8.51 17.79
C ARG A 32 -8.06 7.88 16.40
N ARG A 33 -6.98 7.85 15.62
CA ARG A 33 -6.98 7.18 14.30
C ARG A 33 -7.04 5.66 14.44
N ALA A 34 -6.29 5.09 15.37
CA ALA A 34 -6.32 3.66 15.67
C ALA A 34 -7.70 3.21 16.17
N GLU A 35 -8.34 4.01 17.03
CA GLU A 35 -9.70 3.74 17.52
C GLU A 35 -10.75 3.76 16.41
N ARG A 36 -10.68 4.74 15.51
CA ARG A 36 -11.56 4.78 14.33
C ARG A 36 -11.37 3.58 13.41
N ALA A 37 -10.17 2.99 13.39
CA ALA A 37 -9.86 1.78 12.65
C ALA A 37 -10.15 0.48 13.44
N GLY A 38 -10.61 0.55 14.69
CA GLY A 38 -10.84 -0.62 15.54
C GLY A 38 -9.56 -1.37 15.94
N MET A 39 -8.42 -0.68 15.97
CA MET A 39 -7.09 -1.26 16.18
C MET A 39 -6.41 -0.74 17.43
N SER A 40 -5.47 -1.53 17.98
CA SER A 40 -4.52 -1.00 18.95
C SER A 40 -3.55 -0.01 18.28
N LEU A 41 -3.05 0.97 19.04
CA LEU A 41 -2.09 1.97 18.52
C LEU A 41 -0.87 1.32 17.84
N GLY A 42 -0.30 0.28 18.46
CA GLY A 42 0.86 -0.42 17.90
C GLY A 42 0.53 -1.20 16.62
N ALA A 43 -0.65 -1.83 16.55
CA ALA A 43 -1.10 -2.51 15.34
C ALA A 43 -1.34 -1.50 14.20
N TRP A 44 -1.98 -0.38 14.52
CA TRP A 44 -2.25 0.69 13.56
C TRP A 44 -0.97 1.31 13.02
N LEU A 45 0.01 1.62 13.87
CA LEU A 45 1.32 2.14 13.46
C LEU A 45 2.10 1.13 12.61
N ARG A 46 2.05 -0.17 12.97
CA ARG A 46 2.69 -1.22 12.18
C ARG A 46 2.06 -1.31 10.78
N GLN A 47 0.74 -1.30 10.69
CA GLN A 47 0.05 -1.36 9.41
C GLN A 47 0.41 -0.14 8.55
N ALA A 48 0.34 1.07 9.11
CA ALA A 48 0.71 2.29 8.39
C ALA A 48 2.15 2.24 7.85
N ALA A 49 3.10 1.69 8.62
CA ALA A 49 4.46 1.50 8.17
C ALA A 49 4.56 0.48 7.01
N GLN A 50 3.83 -0.63 7.09
CA GLN A 50 3.80 -1.63 6.02
C GLN A 50 3.17 -1.09 4.74
N GLU A 51 2.08 -0.34 4.84
CA GLU A 51 1.45 0.33 3.70
C GLU A 51 2.42 1.30 3.01
N LYS A 52 3.16 2.08 3.79
CA LYS A 52 4.17 3.00 3.25
C LYS A 52 5.31 2.24 2.54
N LEU A 53 5.83 1.18 3.16
CA LEU A 53 6.87 0.35 2.54
C LEU A 53 6.36 -0.32 1.26
N ALA A 54 5.14 -0.85 1.26
CA ALA A 54 4.54 -1.45 0.07
C ALA A 54 4.33 -0.42 -1.04
N ALA A 55 3.91 0.80 -0.73
CA ALA A 55 3.80 1.89 -1.70
C ALA A 55 5.16 2.27 -2.30
N GLU A 56 6.22 2.33 -1.48
CA GLU A 56 7.58 2.60 -1.95
C GLU A 56 8.12 1.45 -2.83
N GLN A 57 7.77 0.20 -2.52
CA GLN A 57 8.20 -0.98 -3.26
C GLN A 57 7.44 -1.19 -4.57
N SER A 58 6.15 -0.81 -4.61
CA SER A 58 5.27 -0.95 -5.78
C SER A 58 5.42 0.19 -6.78
N ALA A 59 6.01 1.31 -6.39
CA ALA A 59 6.40 2.35 -7.32
C ALA A 59 7.51 1.82 -8.24
N ILE A 60 7.16 1.35 -9.44
CA ILE A 60 8.12 1.07 -10.51
C ILE A 60 8.85 2.39 -10.78
N ARG A 61 10.04 2.53 -10.23
CA ARG A 61 10.93 3.65 -10.54
C ARG A 61 11.62 3.32 -11.85
N LEU A 62 11.25 4.05 -12.89
CA LEU A 62 11.98 4.07 -14.16
C LEU A 62 13.15 5.03 -13.94
N GLU A 63 14.31 4.49 -13.57
CA GLU A 63 15.49 5.27 -13.19
C GLU A 63 16.37 5.59 -14.40
N THR A 64 16.20 4.85 -15.50
CA THR A 64 16.98 5.03 -16.73
C THR A 64 16.11 5.30 -17.96
N VAL A 65 16.72 5.96 -18.95
CA VAL A 65 16.09 6.18 -20.26
C VAL A 65 15.77 4.86 -20.97
N ALA A 66 16.56 3.80 -20.73
CA ALA A 66 16.33 2.48 -21.31
C ALA A 66 15.08 1.81 -20.73
N GLU A 67 14.89 1.87 -19.41
CA GLU A 67 13.68 1.37 -18.74
C GLU A 67 12.44 2.12 -19.20
N LEU A 68 12.53 3.44 -19.37
CA LEU A 68 11.42 4.24 -19.87
C LEU A 68 11.02 3.82 -21.30
N ARG A 69 11.99 3.57 -22.18
CA ARG A 69 11.71 3.09 -23.54
C ARG A 69 11.10 1.70 -23.54
N ALA A 70 11.59 0.80 -22.70
CA ALA A 70 11.05 -0.54 -22.56
C ALA A 70 9.59 -0.52 -22.05
N PHE A 71 9.28 0.38 -21.11
CA PHE A 71 7.92 0.60 -20.65
C PHE A 71 6.98 1.01 -21.80
N PHE A 72 7.36 2.03 -22.59
CA PHE A 72 6.53 2.46 -23.73
C PHE A 72 6.35 1.37 -24.78
N ALA A 73 7.42 0.63 -25.12
CA ALA A 73 7.30 -0.52 -26.02
C ALA A 73 6.29 -1.56 -25.50
N SER A 74 6.27 -1.82 -24.18
CA SER A 74 5.29 -2.74 -23.59
C SER A 74 3.85 -2.20 -23.63
N CYS A 75 3.65 -0.88 -23.60
CA CYS A 75 2.33 -0.27 -23.79
C CYS A 75 1.87 -0.41 -25.23
N ASP A 76 2.74 -0.12 -26.19
CA ASP A 76 2.46 -0.25 -27.63
C ASP A 76 2.10 -1.70 -28.01
N GLU A 77 2.75 -2.69 -27.39
CA GLU A 77 2.41 -4.12 -27.57
C GLU A 77 1.08 -4.52 -26.94
N ARG A 78 0.72 -3.90 -25.79
CA ARG A 78 -0.50 -4.22 -25.03
C ARG A 78 -1.76 -3.56 -25.58
N GLU A 79 -1.63 -2.41 -26.22
CA GLU A 79 -2.73 -1.61 -26.73
C GLU A 79 -2.69 -1.55 -28.26
N PRO A 80 -3.07 -2.64 -28.96
CA PRO A 80 -3.03 -2.69 -30.42
C PRO A 80 -4.18 -1.91 -31.09
N ASP A 81 -5.14 -1.39 -30.32
CA ASP A 81 -6.38 -0.83 -30.85
C ASP A 81 -6.37 0.71 -30.96
N LYS A 82 -7.12 1.16 -31.96
CA LYS A 82 -7.32 2.56 -32.36
C LYS A 82 -7.85 3.40 -31.19
N GLU A 83 -7.26 4.57 -31.00
CA GLU A 83 -7.74 5.59 -30.06
C GLU A 83 -9.26 5.77 -30.23
N PRO A 84 -10.07 5.65 -29.16
CA PRO A 84 -11.52 5.67 -29.30
C PRO A 84 -11.97 7.05 -29.78
N ASP A 85 -13.07 7.09 -30.54
CA ASP A 85 -13.62 8.36 -31.02
C ASP A 85 -13.92 9.26 -29.82
N TRP A 86 -13.54 10.53 -29.93
CA TRP A 86 -13.74 11.52 -28.88
C TRP A 86 -15.22 11.62 -28.47
N ALA A 87 -16.13 11.43 -29.42
CA ALA A 87 -17.56 11.41 -29.15
C ALA A 87 -17.97 10.24 -28.22
N ASP A 88 -17.31 9.08 -28.36
CA ASP A 88 -17.57 7.90 -27.53
C ASP A 88 -17.00 8.09 -26.11
N HIS A 89 -15.80 8.67 -25.98
CA HIS A 89 -15.24 9.05 -24.68
C HIS A 89 -16.13 10.04 -23.93
N ARG A 90 -16.60 11.06 -24.64
CA ARG A 90 -17.49 12.07 -24.06
C ARG A 90 -18.79 11.45 -23.56
N ARG A 91 -19.37 10.49 -24.31
CA ARG A 91 -20.58 9.76 -23.89
C ARG A 91 -20.37 8.99 -22.58
N VAL A 92 -19.21 8.35 -22.40
CA VAL A 92 -18.87 7.62 -21.17
C VAL A 92 -18.75 8.58 -19.97
N ILE A 93 -18.09 9.73 -20.15
CA ILE A 93 -17.96 10.76 -19.11
C ILE A 93 -19.33 11.31 -18.71
N GLU A 94 -20.16 11.67 -19.68
CA GLU A 94 -21.52 12.19 -19.43
C GLU A 94 -22.39 11.15 -18.70
N SER A 95 -22.34 9.88 -19.10
CA SER A 95 -23.08 8.79 -18.43
C SER A 95 -22.64 8.56 -16.97
N SER A 96 -21.35 8.74 -16.69
CA SER A 96 -20.80 8.60 -15.33
C SER A 96 -21.23 9.77 -14.44
N GLN A 97 -21.24 10.99 -14.97
CA GLN A 97 -21.73 12.17 -14.24
C GLN A 97 -23.21 12.02 -13.88
N GLN A 98 -24.04 11.56 -14.82
CA GLN A 98 -25.47 11.34 -14.58
C GLN A 98 -25.71 10.26 -13.52
N SER A 99 -24.94 9.18 -13.54
CA SER A 99 -25.04 8.10 -12.55
C SER A 99 -24.58 8.52 -11.15
N GLY A 100 -23.63 9.46 -11.05
CA GLY A 100 -23.20 10.05 -9.77
C GLY A 100 -24.15 11.13 -9.23
N LEU A 101 -25.04 11.66 -10.07
CA LEU A 101 -26.04 12.68 -9.72
C LEU A 101 -27.36 12.10 -9.22
N THR A 102 -27.61 10.79 -9.40
CA THR A 102 -28.75 10.13 -8.77
C THR A 102 -28.53 10.03 -7.26
N PRO A 103 -29.28 10.80 -6.44
CA PRO A 103 -29.13 10.74 -5.00
C PRO A 103 -29.69 9.39 -4.51
N THR A 104 -28.84 8.63 -3.81
CA THR A 104 -29.31 7.55 -2.92
C THR A 104 -29.65 8.15 -1.56
#